data_AF-A0AA38FRE0-F1
#
_entry.id   AF-A0AA38FRE0-F1
#
_cell.length_a   1.000
_cell.length_b   1.000
_cell.length_c   1.000
_cell.angle_alpha   90.00
_cell.angle_beta   90.00
_cell.angle_gamma   90.00
#
_symmetry.space_group_name_H-M   'P 1'
#
loop_
_entity.id
_entity.type
_entity.pdbx_description
1 polymer ?
#
loop_
_entity_poly.entity_id
_entity_poly.type
_entity_poly.pdbx_seq_one_letter_code
_entity_poly.pdbx_strand_id
1 'polypeptide(L)'
;MADSACRRVRDGVVEGEHAPALLISNAIANSNAGPSLFHYFLRSLASNISSSRSQAKGLVVVAFDRSPDFYVKLLASAGFDTRPHCWYQVVDCFTDPLGWKKNIHDNLKPHNSETSEICREHVSHAGFTVLRDVGNIDSLMSAIITSGEGLIGSRCRARFSVAIDL
;
A
#
# COMPACT_ATOMS: atom_id res chain seq x y z
N MET A 1 -1.29 -14.26 -21.19
CA MET A 1 -0.95 -12.82 -21.06
C MET A 1 -0.68 -12.44 -19.60
N ALA A 2 -1.58 -12.75 -18.66
CA ALA A 2 -1.40 -12.45 -17.23
C ALA A 2 -0.07 -12.97 -16.64
N ASP A 3 0.34 -14.20 -16.96
CA ASP A 3 1.59 -14.77 -16.42
C ASP A 3 2.85 -14.05 -16.90
N SER A 4 2.85 -13.53 -18.13
CA SER A 4 3.96 -12.73 -18.65
C SER A 4 4.08 -11.41 -17.89
N ALA A 5 2.93 -10.76 -17.62
CA ALA A 5 2.89 -9.56 -16.80
C ALA A 5 3.35 -9.85 -15.35
N CYS A 6 2.88 -10.93 -14.74
CA CYS A 6 3.34 -11.38 -13.42
C CYS A 6 4.86 -11.58 -13.38
N ARG A 7 5.45 -12.21 -14.40
CA ARG A 7 6.90 -12.41 -14.49
C ARG A 7 7.65 -11.09 -14.58
N ARG A 8 7.19 -10.15 -15.41
CA ARG A 8 7.82 -8.81 -15.52
C ARG A 8 7.81 -8.06 -14.20
N VAL A 9 6.66 -8.02 -13.50
CA VAL A 9 6.59 -7.32 -12.20
C VAL A 9 7.42 -8.06 -11.13
N ARG A 10 7.40 -9.40 -11.13
CA ARG A 10 8.23 -10.23 -10.23
C ARG A 10 9.72 -9.95 -10.42
N ASP A 11 10.17 -9.99 -11.67
CA ASP A 11 11.57 -9.88 -12.07
C ASP A 11 12.11 -8.48 -11.84
N GLY A 12 11.24 -7.47 -11.70
CA GLY A 12 11.64 -6.12 -11.34
C GLY A 12 12.43 -5.47 -12.46
N VAL A 13 13.55 -4.84 -12.09
CA VAL A 13 14.27 -3.90 -12.96
C VAL A 13 15.78 -4.12 -12.89
N VAL A 14 16.45 -3.91 -14.01
CA VAL A 14 17.92 -3.89 -14.07
C VAL A 14 18.43 -2.51 -13.64
N GLU A 15 19.65 -2.44 -13.12
CA GLU A 15 20.27 -1.17 -12.70
C GLU A 15 20.32 -0.18 -13.88
N GLY A 16 19.73 1.01 -13.71
CA GLY A 16 19.64 2.04 -14.75
C GLY A 16 18.31 2.07 -15.54
N GLU A 17 17.40 1.11 -15.34
CA GLU A 17 16.09 1.09 -16.00
C GLU A 17 14.95 1.61 -15.11
N HIS A 18 13.81 1.94 -15.73
CA HIS A 18 12.57 2.29 -15.01
C HIS A 18 11.87 1.04 -14.46
N ALA A 19 11.29 1.16 -13.27
CA ALA A 19 10.55 0.07 -12.65
C ALA A 19 9.35 -0.37 -13.52
N PRO A 20 9.08 -1.68 -13.63
CA PRO A 20 7.91 -2.17 -14.37
C PRO A 20 6.63 -1.72 -13.68
N ALA A 21 5.70 -1.16 -14.46
CA ALA A 21 4.36 -0.79 -14.00
C ALA A 21 3.30 -1.57 -14.78
N LEU A 22 2.24 -1.98 -14.07
CA LEU A 22 1.08 -2.64 -14.65
C LEU A 22 -0.18 -1.87 -14.26
N LEU A 23 -0.85 -1.30 -15.25
CA LEU A 23 -2.15 -0.66 -15.07
C LEU A 23 -3.25 -1.63 -15.51
N ILE A 24 -4.23 -1.87 -14.63
CA ILE A 24 -5.42 -2.65 -14.93
C ILE A 24 -6.56 -1.65 -15.12
N SER A 25 -6.92 -1.38 -16.37
CA SER A 25 -8.09 -0.56 -16.69
C SER A 25 -9.28 -1.45 -17.00
N ASN A 26 -10.44 -1.09 -16.44
CA ASN A 26 -11.69 -1.78 -16.73
C ASN A 26 -12.50 -0.94 -17.73
N ALA A 27 -12.39 -1.27 -19.03
CA ALA A 27 -13.08 -0.53 -20.08
C ALA A 27 -14.60 -0.80 -20.12
N ILE A 28 -15.05 -1.89 -19.50
CA ILE A 28 -16.46 -2.30 -19.52
C ILE A 28 -17.06 -1.97 -18.15
N ALA A 29 -17.89 -0.93 -18.11
CA ALA A 29 -18.49 -0.39 -16.89
C ALA A 29 -19.24 -1.42 -16.02
N ASN A 30 -19.74 -2.51 -16.63
CA ASN A 30 -20.52 -3.55 -15.95
C ASN A 30 -19.74 -4.84 -15.66
N SER A 31 -18.42 -4.85 -15.87
CA SER A 31 -17.59 -6.04 -15.66
C SER A 31 -16.89 -5.99 -14.30
N ASN A 32 -17.06 -7.04 -13.48
CA ASN A 32 -16.31 -7.21 -12.22
C ASN A 32 -14.90 -7.82 -12.44
N ALA A 33 -14.42 -7.85 -13.69
CA ALA A 33 -13.13 -8.44 -14.03
C ALA A 33 -11.94 -7.65 -13.47
N GLY A 34 -12.02 -6.31 -13.43
CA GLY A 34 -10.95 -5.44 -12.93
C GLY A 34 -10.48 -5.79 -11.51
N PRO A 35 -11.37 -5.75 -10.51
CA PRO A 35 -11.03 -6.12 -9.12
C PRO A 35 -10.53 -7.57 -9.01
N SER A 36 -11.14 -8.49 -9.74
CA SER A 36 -10.73 -9.90 -9.73
C SER A 36 -9.30 -10.09 -10.26
N LEU A 37 -8.94 -9.37 -11.34
CA LEU A 37 -7.59 -9.35 -11.89
C LEU A 37 -6.61 -8.69 -10.93
N PHE A 38 -6.98 -7.56 -10.32
CA PHE A 38 -6.17 -6.90 -9.31
C PHE A 38 -5.85 -7.86 -8.14
N HIS A 39 -6.86 -8.56 -7.60
CA HIS A 39 -6.65 -9.56 -6.55
C HIS A 39 -5.72 -10.71 -6.99
N TYR A 40 -5.85 -11.16 -8.24
CA TYR A 40 -4.95 -12.18 -8.81
C TYR A 40 -3.50 -11.69 -8.84
N PHE A 41 -3.25 -10.49 -9.37
CA PHE A 41 -1.91 -9.91 -9.43
C PHE A 41 -1.35 -9.64 -8.03
N LEU A 42 -2.17 -9.13 -7.11
CA LEU A 42 -1.77 -8.89 -5.72
C LEU A 42 -1.34 -10.19 -5.03
N ARG A 43 -2.11 -11.27 -5.15
CA ARG A 43 -1.76 -12.60 -4.62
C ARG A 43 -0.51 -13.17 -5.29
N SER A 44 -0.37 -12.99 -6.60
CA SER A 44 0.82 -13.42 -7.34
C SER A 44 2.08 -12.69 -6.85
N LEU A 45 2.00 -11.38 -6.63
CA LEU A 45 3.09 -10.58 -6.08
C LEU A 45 3.45 -11.02 -4.66
N ALA A 46 2.45 -11.12 -3.78
CA ALA A 46 2.62 -11.61 -2.42
C ALA A 46 3.29 -13.00 -2.40
N SER A 47 2.83 -13.93 -3.24
CA SER A 47 3.43 -15.26 -3.37
C SER A 47 4.89 -15.20 -3.78
N ASN A 48 5.20 -14.43 -4.82
CA ASN A 48 6.57 -14.33 -5.33
C ASN A 48 7.53 -13.66 -4.33
N ILE A 49 7.08 -12.65 -3.59
CA ILE A 49 7.86 -11.99 -2.54
C ILE A 49 8.08 -12.97 -1.38
N SER A 50 7.01 -13.60 -0.89
CA SER A 50 7.07 -14.58 0.21
C SER A 50 7.99 -15.77 -0.12
N SER A 51 8.00 -16.23 -1.37
CA SER A 51 8.88 -17.32 -1.83
C SER A 51 10.28 -16.85 -2.23
N SER A 52 10.64 -15.58 -2.00
CA SER A 52 11.91 -14.98 -2.41
C SER A 52 12.24 -15.07 -3.91
N ARG A 53 11.22 -15.23 -4.76
CA ARG A 53 11.34 -15.29 -6.23
C ARG A 53 11.30 -13.92 -6.88
N SER A 54 10.79 -12.92 -6.17
CA SER A 54 10.82 -11.52 -6.61
C SER A 54 12.09 -10.81 -6.15
N GLN A 55 12.51 -9.82 -6.95
CA GLN A 55 13.49 -8.83 -6.51
C GLN A 55 12.96 -7.98 -5.37
N ALA A 56 11.65 -7.73 -5.32
CA ALA A 56 11.02 -7.04 -4.21
C ALA A 56 11.04 -7.93 -2.95
N LYS A 57 11.30 -7.28 -1.81
CA LYS A 57 11.33 -7.87 -0.47
C LYS A 57 10.21 -7.37 0.42
N GLY A 58 9.60 -6.25 0.05
CA GLY A 58 8.41 -5.69 0.70
C GLY A 58 7.27 -5.46 -0.29
N LEU A 59 6.05 -5.41 0.22
CA LEU A 59 4.83 -5.08 -0.51
C LEU A 59 4.05 -3.99 0.24
N VAL A 60 3.87 -2.85 -0.41
CA VAL A 60 2.98 -1.77 0.06
C VAL A 60 1.70 -1.81 -0.74
N VAL A 61 0.55 -1.85 -0.07
CA VAL A 61 -0.77 -1.69 -0.69
C VAL A 61 -1.33 -0.33 -0.35
N VAL A 62 -1.72 0.44 -1.37
CA VAL A 62 -2.41 1.72 -1.20
C VAL A 62 -3.89 1.50 -1.42
N ALA A 63 -4.68 1.73 -0.37
CA ALA A 63 -6.09 1.39 -0.30
C ALA A 63 -6.97 2.62 -0.56
N PHE A 64 -7.45 2.84 -1.79
CA PHE A 64 -8.44 3.90 -2.08
C PHE A 64 -9.89 3.39 -2.13
N ASP A 65 -10.14 2.22 -2.73
CA ASP A 65 -11.52 1.74 -2.98
C ASP A 65 -12.07 0.82 -1.86
N ARG A 66 -11.20 0.26 -1.02
CA ARG A 66 -11.59 -0.68 0.05
C ARG A 66 -10.88 -0.37 1.36
N SER A 67 -11.47 -0.83 2.47
CA SER A 67 -10.85 -0.70 3.78
C SER A 67 -9.55 -1.52 3.88
N PRO A 68 -8.55 -1.08 4.68
CA PRO A 68 -7.30 -1.80 4.85
C PRO A 68 -7.44 -3.27 5.25
N ASP A 69 -8.42 -3.56 6.14
CA ASP A 69 -8.73 -4.90 6.61
C ASP A 69 -9.10 -5.87 5.49
N PHE A 70 -9.65 -5.36 4.38
CA PHE A 70 -9.98 -6.17 3.23
C PHE A 70 -8.74 -6.85 2.65
N TYR A 71 -7.65 -6.12 2.44
CA TYR A 71 -6.42 -6.68 1.85
C TYR A 71 -5.71 -7.62 2.81
N VAL A 72 -5.72 -7.32 4.12
CA VAL A 72 -5.23 -8.23 5.17
C VAL A 72 -5.96 -9.57 5.07
N LYS A 73 -7.30 -9.56 5.04
CA LYS A 73 -8.10 -10.78 4.91
C LYS A 73 -7.87 -11.48 3.57
N LEU A 74 -7.76 -10.71 2.48
CA LEU A 74 -7.52 -11.24 1.13
C LEU A 74 -6.22 -12.04 1.05
N LEU A 75 -5.13 -11.53 1.65
CA LEU A 75 -3.84 -12.20 1.69
C LEU A 75 -3.77 -13.31 2.75
N ALA A 76 -4.33 -13.09 3.93
CA ALA A 76 -4.40 -14.11 4.98
C ALA A 76 -5.18 -15.35 4.52
N SER A 77 -6.30 -15.15 3.79
CA SER A 77 -7.08 -16.25 3.19
C SER A 77 -6.29 -17.07 2.16
N ALA A 78 -5.23 -16.50 1.59
CA ALA A 78 -4.33 -17.17 0.65
C ALA A 78 -3.10 -17.78 1.36
N GLY A 79 -3.05 -17.73 2.69
CA GLY A 79 -1.99 -18.35 3.51
C GLY A 79 -0.76 -17.46 3.74
N PHE A 80 -0.84 -16.16 3.47
CA PHE A 80 0.29 -15.25 3.66
C PHE A 80 0.33 -14.66 5.07
N ASP A 81 1.55 -14.48 5.60
CA ASP A 81 1.78 -13.79 6.88
C ASP A 81 1.53 -12.29 6.69
N THR A 82 0.47 -11.77 7.31
CA THR A 82 0.06 -10.36 7.21
C THR A 82 0.38 -9.57 8.47
N ARG A 83 1.26 -10.08 9.33
CA ARG A 83 1.74 -9.34 10.50
C ARG A 83 2.30 -7.98 10.05
N PRO A 84 1.95 -6.87 10.71
CA PRO A 84 2.48 -5.57 10.37
C PRO A 84 4.02 -5.56 10.34
N HIS A 85 4.58 -4.84 9.37
CA HIS A 85 6.02 -4.56 9.26
C HIS A 85 6.95 -5.76 9.00
N CYS A 86 6.44 -6.96 8.70
CA CYS A 86 7.32 -8.11 8.41
C CYS A 86 7.80 -8.18 6.94
N TRP A 87 6.91 -7.87 6.00
CA TRP A 87 7.19 -7.71 4.56
C TRP A 87 6.00 -7.06 3.82
N TYR A 88 4.92 -6.72 4.53
CA TYR A 88 3.66 -6.26 4.00
C TYR A 88 3.12 -5.09 4.85
N GLN A 89 2.63 -4.04 4.18
CA GLN A 89 2.01 -2.89 4.83
C GLN A 89 0.90 -2.31 3.96
N VAL A 90 -0.15 -1.80 4.61
CA VAL A 90 -1.24 -1.08 3.95
C VAL A 90 -1.16 0.40 4.33
N VAL A 91 -1.19 1.26 3.31
CA VAL A 91 -1.43 2.70 3.43
C VAL A 91 -2.92 2.92 3.25
N ASP A 92 -3.58 3.34 4.32
CA ASP A 92 -5.01 3.60 4.37
C ASP A 92 -5.31 5.00 3.82
N CYS A 93 -5.81 5.03 2.58
CA CYS A 93 -6.34 6.20 1.91
C CYS A 93 -7.88 6.16 1.82
N PHE A 94 -8.53 5.17 2.45
CA PHE A 94 -9.97 4.91 2.34
C PHE A 94 -10.75 5.46 3.54
N THR A 95 -10.23 5.27 4.75
CA THR A 95 -10.98 5.56 5.98
C THR A 95 -11.24 7.05 6.20
N ASP A 96 -10.28 7.91 5.84
CA ASP A 96 -10.33 9.36 6.07
C ASP A 96 -9.56 10.17 5.01
N PRO A 97 -9.87 10.02 3.71
CA PRO A 97 -9.06 10.58 2.62
C PRO A 97 -8.90 12.10 2.68
N LEU A 98 -9.89 12.81 3.23
CA LEU A 98 -9.90 14.27 3.35
C LEU A 98 -9.46 14.78 4.73
N GLY A 99 -9.18 13.89 5.69
CA GLY A 99 -8.78 14.29 7.06
C GLY A 99 -9.87 15.01 7.88
N TRP A 100 -11.07 15.18 7.33
CA TRP A 100 -12.21 15.86 7.95
C TRP A 100 -12.60 15.29 9.32
N LYS A 101 -12.44 13.98 9.58
CA LYS A 101 -12.76 13.40 10.90
C LYS A 101 -11.89 13.99 12.01
N LYS A 102 -10.59 14.19 11.74
CA LYS A 102 -9.67 14.82 12.70
C LYS A 102 -10.03 16.29 12.92
N ASN A 103 -10.29 17.02 11.83
CA ASN A 103 -10.62 18.44 11.90
C ASN A 103 -11.88 18.69 12.73
N ILE A 104 -12.91 17.85 12.61
CA ILE A 104 -14.13 17.97 13.42
C ILE A 104 -13.80 17.74 14.91
N HIS A 105 -13.00 16.73 15.23
CA HIS A 105 -12.60 16.45 16.61
C HIS A 105 -11.71 17.54 17.22
N ASP A 106 -10.81 18.14 16.45
CA ASP A 106 -9.95 19.23 16.93
C ASP A 106 -10.73 20.54 17.07
N ASN A 107 -11.76 20.79 16.26
CA ASN A 107 -12.69 21.92 16.44
C ASN A 107 -13.63 21.77 17.65
N LEU A 108 -13.84 20.54 18.16
CA LEU A 108 -14.61 20.29 19.38
C LEU A 108 -13.77 20.37 20.66
N LYS A 109 -12.44 20.49 20.58
CA LYS A 109 -11.59 20.64 21.77
C LYS A 109 -11.55 22.11 22.22
N PRO A 110 -11.76 22.41 23.52
CA PRO A 110 -11.57 23.75 24.04
C PRO A 110 -10.11 24.19 23.88
N HIS A 111 -9.93 25.47 23.56
CA HIS A 111 -8.76 26.12 22.94
C HIS A 111 -7.47 26.21 23.80
N ASN A 112 -7.24 25.29 24.75
CA ASN A 112 -6.23 25.44 25.80
C ASN A 112 -5.20 24.30 25.86
N SER A 113 -4.77 23.75 24.73
CA SER A 113 -3.60 22.84 24.73
C SER A 113 -2.75 23.05 23.48
N GLU A 114 -1.84 24.00 23.56
CA GLU A 114 -0.71 24.11 22.66
C GLU A 114 0.20 22.89 22.86
N THR A 115 0.14 21.94 21.93
CA THR A 115 1.24 21.00 21.74
C THR A 115 1.42 20.81 20.25
N SER A 116 2.56 21.30 19.76
CA SER A 116 3.05 21.11 18.40
C SER A 116 3.25 19.62 18.13
N GLU A 117 2.29 18.97 17.48
CA GLU A 117 2.48 17.64 16.92
C GLU A 117 2.82 17.76 15.43
N ILE A 118 4.12 17.94 15.18
CA ILE A 118 4.74 17.65 13.89
C ILE A 118 4.35 16.23 13.49
N CYS A 119 3.68 16.12 12.33
CA CYS A 119 3.41 14.95 11.50
C CYS A 119 3.88 13.59 12.04
N ARG A 120 3.25 13.08 13.10
CA ARG A 120 3.25 11.64 13.37
C ARG A 120 2.16 11.05 12.48
N GLU A 121 2.56 10.50 11.34
CA GLU A 121 1.74 9.53 10.62
C GLU A 121 1.32 8.48 11.64
N HIS A 122 0.06 8.55 12.05
CA HIS A 122 -0.46 7.70 13.10
C HIS A 122 -0.60 6.31 12.51
N VAL A 123 0.40 5.47 12.75
CA VAL A 123 0.23 4.02 12.66
C VAL A 123 -0.97 3.69 13.54
N SER A 124 -2.07 3.26 12.92
CA SER A 124 -3.25 2.82 13.65
C SER A 124 -2.87 1.68 14.61
N HIS A 125 -3.64 1.45 15.68
CA HIS A 125 -3.42 0.29 16.56
C HIS A 125 -3.42 -1.07 15.81
N ALA A 126 -3.91 -1.10 14.57
CA ALA A 126 -3.91 -2.26 13.68
C ALA A 126 -2.65 -2.37 12.78
N GLY A 127 -1.68 -1.45 12.90
CA GLY A 127 -0.42 -1.48 12.14
C GLY A 127 -0.49 -0.86 10.73
N PHE A 128 -1.56 -0.13 10.40
CA PHE A 128 -1.71 0.55 9.10
C PHE A 128 -1.21 1.99 9.16
N THR A 129 -0.60 2.48 8.08
CA THR A 129 -0.27 3.91 7.90
C THR A 129 -1.52 4.63 7.42
N VAL A 130 -2.12 5.48 8.25
CA VAL A 130 -3.29 6.28 7.84
C VAL A 130 -2.80 7.56 7.18
N LEU A 131 -3.11 7.72 5.89
CA LEU A 131 -2.83 8.96 5.17
C LEU A 131 -4.10 9.81 5.11
N ARG A 132 -3.96 11.04 5.63
CA ARG A 132 -4.99 12.07 5.54
C ARG A 132 -4.57 13.09 4.49
N ASP A 133 -5.54 13.67 3.79
CA ASP A 133 -5.32 14.59 2.67
C ASP A 133 -4.60 13.93 1.49
N VAL A 134 -5.26 12.96 0.88
CA VAL A 134 -4.68 12.20 -0.26
C VAL A 134 -4.50 13.06 -1.52
N GLY A 135 -5.07 14.27 -1.55
CA GLY A 135 -4.80 15.26 -2.60
C GLY A 135 -3.35 15.78 -2.57
N ASN A 136 -2.68 15.69 -1.41
CA ASN A 136 -1.28 16.02 -1.27
C ASN A 136 -0.40 14.85 -1.75
N ILE A 137 -0.03 14.90 -3.04
CA ILE A 137 0.78 13.87 -3.70
C ILE A 137 2.13 13.67 -3.00
N ASP A 138 2.78 14.74 -2.52
CA ASP A 138 4.08 14.65 -1.85
C ASP A 138 3.97 13.84 -0.55
N SER A 139 2.88 14.04 0.20
CA SER A 139 2.60 13.28 1.42
C SER A 139 2.28 11.82 1.12
N LEU A 140 1.49 11.55 0.06
CA LEU A 140 1.21 10.19 -0.39
C LEU A 140 2.48 9.45 -0.79
N MET A 141 3.34 10.08 -1.60
CA MET A 141 4.60 9.47 -2.03
C MET A 141 5.54 9.24 -0.84
N SER A 142 5.60 10.19 0.09
CA SER A 142 6.40 10.04 1.33
C SER A 142 5.90 8.85 2.16
N ALA A 143 4.58 8.74 2.40
CA ALA A 143 3.99 7.63 3.15
C ALA A 143 4.28 6.27 2.50
N ILE A 144 4.19 6.17 1.16
CA ILE A 144 4.51 4.95 0.42
C ILE A 144 5.99 4.59 0.57
N ILE A 145 6.89 5.57 0.41
CA ILE A 145 8.35 5.36 0.51
C ILE A 145 8.73 4.94 1.93
N THR A 146 8.29 5.69 2.95
CA THR A 146 8.58 5.38 4.35
C THR A 146 8.03 4.01 4.76
N SER A 147 6.83 3.65 4.29
CA SER A 147 6.28 2.30 4.49
C SER A 147 7.15 1.23 3.82
N GLY A 148 7.52 1.44 2.56
CA GLY A 148 8.37 0.51 1.81
C GLY A 148 9.76 0.31 2.42
N GLU A 149 10.43 1.39 2.81
CA GLU A 149 11.72 1.38 3.50
C GLU A 149 11.64 0.66 4.84
N GLY A 150 10.56 0.87 5.60
CA GLY A 150 10.30 0.15 6.85
C GLY A 150 10.21 -1.37 6.67
N LEU A 151 9.72 -1.84 5.52
CA LEU A 151 9.60 -3.28 5.22
C LEU A 151 10.93 -3.92 4.80
N ILE A 152 11.78 -3.19 4.09
CA ILE A 152 13.03 -3.73 3.53
C ILE A 152 14.25 -3.51 4.45
N GLY A 153 14.11 -2.62 5.43
CA GLY A 153 15.17 -2.18 6.34
C GLY A 153 16.29 -1.42 5.63
N SER A 154 17.25 -0.91 6.40
CA SER A 154 18.39 -0.12 5.88
C SER A 154 19.43 -0.94 5.08
N ARG A 155 19.05 -2.08 4.48
CA ARG A 155 19.94 -2.87 3.62
C ARG A 155 20.10 -2.18 2.28
N CYS A 156 21.33 -1.74 1.99
CA CYS A 156 21.70 -1.23 0.68
C CYS A 156 21.31 -2.26 -0.39
N ARG A 157 20.40 -1.87 -1.30
CA ARG A 157 19.92 -2.60 -2.51
C ARG A 157 18.66 -3.47 -2.39
N ALA A 158 17.92 -3.45 -1.28
CA ALA A 158 16.59 -4.07 -1.26
C ALA A 158 15.55 -3.22 -2.02
N ARG A 159 14.53 -3.86 -2.58
CA ARG A 159 13.44 -3.20 -3.34
C ARG A 159 12.09 -3.58 -2.72
N PHE A 160 11.06 -2.77 -2.91
CA PHE A 160 9.68 -3.11 -2.57
C PHE A 160 8.76 -2.90 -3.78
N SER A 161 7.62 -3.58 -3.78
CA SER A 161 6.57 -3.40 -4.77
C SER A 161 5.42 -2.59 -4.17
N VAL A 162 4.75 -1.82 -5.02
CA VAL A 162 3.56 -1.05 -4.66
C VAL A 162 2.38 -1.55 -5.48
N ALA A 163 1.27 -1.84 -4.82
CA ALA A 163 -0.01 -2.12 -5.45
C ALA A 163 -1.01 -1.03 -5.05
N ILE A 164 -1.62 -0.37 -6.02
CA ILE A 164 -2.56 0.73 -5.81
C ILE A 164 -3.94 0.23 -6.25
N ASP A 165 -4.88 0.17 -5.31
CA ASP A 165 -6.28 -0.08 -5.63
C ASP A 165 -6.97 1.28 -5.79
N LEU A 166 -7.59 1.51 -6.94
CA LEU A 166 -8.15 2.80 -7.39
C LEU A 166 -9.67 2.73 -7.52
#